data_AF-A0A925UMT0-F1
#
_entry.id   AF-A0A925UMT0-F1
#
_cell.length_a   1.000
_cell.length_b   1.000
_cell.length_c   1.000
_cell.angle_alpha   90.00
_cell.angle_beta   90.00
_cell.angle_gamma   90.00
#
_symmetry.space_group_name_H-M   'P 1'
#
loop_
_entity.id
_entity.type
_entity.pdbx_description
1 polymer ?
#
loop_
_entity_poly.entity_id
_entity_poly.type
_entity_poly.pdbx_seq_one_letter_code
_entity_poly.pdbx_strand_id
1 'polypeptide(L)'
;MWLFNNRRYFTTGVLTRAQLTDFIRISWVNLGMNSEFLKYQVYDWSNGTPILLTADFVQLDPIEVKLSDIKIVTSGYGDSLDVKLYEVRLNIINKKNTIVNIFGISDTGIISEGNTVLYRQLVPLAYRDYNSSF
;
A
#
# COMPACT_ATOMS: atom_id res chain seq x y z
N MET A 1 -20.27 24.31 -1.03
CA MET A 1 -20.40 22.90 -1.46
C MET A 1 -19.25 22.62 -2.43
N TRP A 2 -18.16 22.02 -1.97
CA TRP A 2 -16.97 21.78 -2.80
C TRP A 2 -16.94 20.31 -3.24
N LEU A 3 -17.09 20.07 -4.54
CA LEU A 3 -16.95 18.76 -5.17
C LEU A 3 -15.47 18.49 -5.45
N PHE A 4 -14.84 17.60 -4.68
CA PHE A 4 -13.55 16.99 -5.04
C PHE A 4 -13.73 15.47 -5.17
N ASN A 5 -14.44 15.07 -6.23
CA ASN A 5 -14.78 13.68 -6.56
C ASN A 5 -13.64 12.94 -7.30
N ASN A 6 -12.37 13.17 -6.94
CA ASN A 6 -11.21 12.64 -7.70
C ASN A 6 -10.31 11.69 -6.88
N ARG A 7 -10.85 11.10 -5.81
CA ARG A 7 -10.16 10.04 -5.06
C ARG A 7 -10.08 8.80 -5.94
N ARG A 8 -8.85 8.41 -6.31
CA ARG A 8 -8.64 7.20 -7.11
C ARG A 8 -7.95 6.17 -6.24
N TYR A 9 -8.62 5.02 -6.12
CA TYR A 9 -8.09 3.88 -5.41
C TYR A 9 -7.25 3.03 -6.35
N PHE A 10 -6.16 2.52 -5.82
CA PHE A 10 -5.24 1.64 -6.50
C PHE A 10 -4.97 0.42 -5.65
N THR A 11 -4.60 -0.66 -6.31
CA THR A 11 -4.14 -1.87 -5.65
C THR A 11 -2.90 -2.40 -6.34
N THR A 12 -2.03 -3.07 -5.59
CA THR A 12 -0.97 -3.91 -6.17
C THR A 12 -1.51 -5.14 -6.90
N GLY A 13 -2.79 -5.46 -6.72
CA GLY A 13 -3.26 -6.83 -6.89
C GLY A 13 -2.75 -7.71 -5.75
N VAL A 14 -3.13 -9.00 -5.80
CA VAL A 14 -2.64 -9.99 -4.83
C VAL A 14 -1.24 -10.44 -5.25
N LEU A 15 -0.28 -10.24 -4.35
CA LEU A 15 1.13 -10.55 -4.54
C LEU A 15 1.53 -11.74 -3.67
N THR A 16 2.36 -12.64 -4.21
CA THR A 16 2.94 -13.76 -3.47
C THR A 16 4.16 -13.34 -2.66
N ARG A 17 4.12 -13.50 -1.34
CA ARG A 17 5.27 -13.21 -0.49
C ARG A 17 6.47 -14.10 -0.89
N ALA A 18 7.62 -13.47 -1.12
CA ALA A 18 8.88 -14.18 -1.31
C ALA A 18 9.42 -14.70 0.03
N GLN A 19 10.20 -15.78 -0.02
CA GLN A 19 10.87 -16.32 1.17
C GLN A 19 11.71 -15.21 1.85
N LEU A 20 11.71 -15.17 3.18
CA LEU A 20 12.44 -14.17 3.98
C LEU A 20 11.95 -12.71 3.85
N THR A 21 10.76 -12.47 3.29
CA THR A 21 10.14 -11.14 3.40
C THR A 21 9.51 -10.99 4.78
N ASP A 22 9.93 -10.02 5.58
CA ASP A 22 9.40 -9.76 6.93
C ASP A 22 8.65 -8.44 7.02
N PHE A 23 8.92 -7.52 6.10
CA PHE A 23 8.27 -6.22 6.00
C PHE A 23 7.79 -5.94 4.58
N ILE A 24 6.65 -5.27 4.48
CA ILE A 24 6.23 -4.53 3.28
C ILE A 24 6.64 -3.08 3.50
N ARG A 25 7.53 -2.55 2.67
CA ARG A 25 7.91 -1.14 2.67
C ARG A 25 7.15 -0.41 1.57
N ILE A 26 6.46 0.66 1.95
CA ILE A 26 5.89 1.63 1.03
C ILE A 26 6.75 2.88 1.09
N SER A 27 7.38 3.21 -0.03
CA SER A 27 8.10 4.47 -0.23
C SER A 27 7.19 5.46 -0.91
N TRP A 28 7.13 6.66 -0.34
CA TRP A 28 6.31 7.75 -0.79
C TRP A 28 7.18 8.96 -1.08
N VAL A 29 6.91 9.64 -2.19
CA VAL A 29 7.55 10.90 -2.54
C VAL A 29 6.50 11.88 -3.02
N ASN A 30 6.47 13.08 -2.43
CA ASN A 30 5.62 14.17 -2.90
C ASN A 30 6.46 15.19 -3.68
N LEU A 31 6.28 15.25 -4.99
CA LEU A 31 6.92 16.21 -5.89
C LEU A 31 6.07 17.48 -6.09
N GLY A 32 4.95 17.60 -5.36
CA GLY A 32 4.05 18.75 -5.41
C GLY A 32 4.51 19.91 -4.53
N MET A 33 3.82 21.03 -4.65
CA MET A 33 4.08 22.25 -3.85
C MET A 33 3.33 22.27 -2.52
N ASN A 34 2.35 21.38 -2.31
CA ASN A 34 1.50 21.34 -1.12
C ASN A 34 1.61 19.97 -0.45
N SER A 35 1.39 19.93 0.87
CA SER A 35 1.28 18.67 1.60
C SER A 35 0.10 17.85 1.12
N GLU A 36 0.26 16.53 1.09
CA GLU A 36 -0.76 15.59 0.67
C GLU A 36 -1.03 14.56 1.77
N PHE A 37 -2.31 14.22 1.97
CA PHE A 37 -2.74 13.14 2.85
C PHE A 37 -3.12 11.93 2.01
N LEU A 38 -2.44 10.83 2.24
CA LEU A 38 -2.65 9.57 1.55
C LEU A 38 -3.10 8.51 2.56
N LYS A 39 -3.77 7.47 2.06
CA LYS A 39 -4.12 6.31 2.88
C LYS A 39 -3.57 5.06 2.24
N TYR A 40 -3.05 4.15 3.06
CA TYR A 40 -2.78 2.78 2.64
C TYR A 40 -3.56 1.78 3.49
N GLN A 41 -3.79 0.61 2.92
CA GLN A 41 -4.40 -0.54 3.59
C GLN A 41 -3.66 -1.79 3.11
N VAL A 42 -3.30 -2.67 4.03
CA VAL A 42 -2.65 -3.95 3.73
C VAL A 42 -3.61 -5.07 4.08
N TYR A 43 -3.83 -5.98 3.13
CA TYR A 43 -4.70 -7.13 3.29
C TYR A 43 -3.91 -8.43 3.16
N ASP A 44 -4.22 -9.40 4.01
CA ASP A 44 -3.82 -10.80 3.86
C ASP A 44 -4.87 -11.53 3.00
N TRP A 45 -4.40 -12.25 1.99
CA TRP A 45 -5.20 -13.05 1.08
C TRP A 45 -4.92 -14.56 1.20
N SER A 46 -4.10 -14.97 2.16
CA SER A 46 -3.58 -16.34 2.28
C SER A 46 -4.68 -17.39 2.45
N ASN A 47 -5.84 -16.97 3.00
CA ASN A 47 -7.01 -17.82 3.20
C ASN A 47 -8.06 -17.70 2.09
N GLY A 48 -7.74 -17.03 0.97
CA GLY A 48 -8.65 -16.81 -0.15
C GLY A 48 -9.66 -15.66 0.04
N THR A 49 -9.77 -15.11 1.24
CA THR A 49 -10.57 -13.91 1.55
C THR A 49 -9.67 -12.79 2.09
N PRO A 50 -9.95 -11.51 1.77
CA PRO A 50 -9.14 -10.40 2.22
C PRO A 50 -9.37 -10.12 3.71
N ILE A 51 -8.33 -10.28 4.52
CA ILE A 51 -8.32 -9.90 5.94
C ILE A 51 -7.48 -8.62 6.07
N LEU A 52 -8.08 -7.54 6.58
CA LEU A 52 -7.34 -6.30 6.80
C LEU A 52 -6.31 -6.50 7.92
N LEU A 53 -5.02 -6.33 7.61
CA LEU A 53 -3.94 -6.38 8.59
C LEU A 53 -3.72 -5.02 9.25
N THR A 54 -3.62 -3.97 8.44
CA THR A 54 -3.41 -2.60 8.92
C THR A 54 -3.91 -1.58 7.91
N ALA A 55 -4.23 -0.39 8.39
CA ALA A 55 -4.54 0.77 7.60
C ALA A 55 -4.08 2.02 8.32
N ASP A 56 -3.44 2.94 7.60
CA ASP A 56 -2.98 4.19 8.18
C ASP A 56 -2.99 5.33 7.16
N PHE A 57 -2.83 6.54 7.66
CA PHE A 57 -2.69 7.76 6.89
C PHE A 57 -1.25 8.25 6.90
N VAL A 58 -0.83 8.75 5.75
CA VAL A 58 0.49 9.34 5.58
C VAL A 58 0.29 10.77 5.12
N GLN A 59 0.69 11.72 5.96
CA GLN A 59 0.98 13.08 5.52
C GLN A 59 2.37 13.10 4.88
N LEU A 60 2.45 13.68 3.68
CA LEU A 60 3.69 13.94 2.96
C LEU A 60 3.81 15.43 2.68
N ASP A 61 4.83 16.06 3.24
CA ASP A 61 5.12 17.45 2.91
C ASP A 61 5.84 17.56 1.55
N PRO A 62 5.86 18.74 0.93
CA PRO A 62 6.53 18.96 -0.36
C PRO A 62 8.00 18.52 -0.34
N ILE A 63 8.44 17.81 -1.38
CA ILE A 63 9.83 17.38 -1.59
C ILE A 63 10.31 16.41 -0.49
N GLU A 64 9.38 15.82 0.27
CA GLU A 64 9.69 14.81 1.28
C GLU A 64 9.66 13.40 0.69
N VAL A 65 10.57 12.55 1.19
CA VAL A 65 10.52 11.10 1.04
C VAL A 65 10.15 10.50 2.38
N LYS A 66 9.10 9.67 2.40
CA LYS A 66 8.66 8.96 3.60
C LYS A 66 8.60 7.47 3.35
N LEU A 67 8.96 6.71 4.38
CA LEU A 67 8.88 5.25 4.37
C LEU A 67 7.82 4.79 5.37
N SER A 68 7.01 3.83 4.97
CA SER A 68 6.06 3.13 5.84
C SER A 68 6.39 1.64 5.80
N ASP A 69 6.83 1.10 6.93
CA ASP A 69 7.20 -0.32 7.05
C ASP A 69 6.13 -1.07 7.83
N ILE A 70 5.55 -2.06 7.18
CA ILE A 70 4.52 -2.91 7.75
C ILE A 70 5.14 -4.28 7.99
N LYS A 71 5.33 -4.64 9.27
CA LYS A 71 5.80 -5.96 9.66
C LYS A 71 4.71 -6.99 9.37
N ILE A 72 5.02 -7.97 8.52
CA ILE A 72 4.10 -9.06 8.12
C ILE A 72 4.53 -10.42 8.68
N VAL A 73 5.59 -10.45 9.50
CA VAL A 73 6.05 -11.63 10.23
C VAL A 73 6.13 -11.32 11.71
N THR A 74 5.40 -12.08 12.52
CA THR A 74 5.55 -12.09 13.97
C THR A 74 6.37 -13.30 14.38
N SER A 75 7.71 -13.16 14.39
CA SER A 75 8.57 -14.16 15.02
C SER A 75 8.76 -13.81 16.50
N GLY A 76 8.16 -14.62 17.36
CA GLY A 76 8.39 -14.56 18.80
C GLY A 76 7.18 -15.04 19.59
N TYR A 77 6.96 -16.36 19.62
CA TYR A 77 5.91 -17.05 20.38
C TYR A 77 4.46 -16.78 19.93
N GLY A 78 3.82 -17.81 19.36
CA GLY A 78 2.37 -17.99 19.40
C GLY A 78 1.53 -17.36 18.27
N ASP A 79 1.75 -16.09 17.94
CA ASP A 79 0.86 -15.34 17.03
C ASP A 79 1.58 -14.86 15.76
N SER A 80 2.25 -15.76 15.05
CA SER A 80 2.83 -15.45 13.74
C SER A 80 1.72 -15.35 12.68
N LEU A 81 1.45 -14.15 12.14
CA LEU A 81 0.65 -14.02 10.92
C LEU A 81 1.43 -14.69 9.78
N ASP A 82 1.01 -15.88 9.34
CA ASP A 82 1.60 -16.60 8.21
C ASP A 82 1.05 -16.03 6.89
N VAL A 83 1.37 -14.76 6.62
CA VAL A 83 0.96 -14.09 5.39
C VAL A 83 1.78 -14.66 4.24
N LYS A 84 1.12 -15.32 3.29
CA LYS A 84 1.66 -15.88 2.04
C LYS A 84 1.29 -15.05 0.82
N LEU A 85 0.09 -14.47 0.84
CA LEU A 85 -0.43 -13.60 -0.21
C LEU A 85 -0.85 -12.29 0.43
N TYR A 86 -0.43 -11.17 -0.15
CA TYR A 86 -0.81 -9.85 0.35
C TYR A 86 -1.24 -8.89 -0.75
N GLU A 87 -2.03 -7.90 -0.39
CA GLU A 87 -2.46 -6.83 -1.28
C GLU A 87 -2.28 -5.49 -0.55
N VAL A 88 -1.70 -4.50 -1.24
CA VAL A 88 -1.64 -3.12 -0.75
C VAL A 88 -2.60 -2.27 -1.56
N ARG A 89 -3.59 -1.69 -0.89
CA ARG A 89 -4.52 -0.71 -1.48
C ARG A 89 -4.13 0.70 -1.07
N LEU A 90 -4.09 1.59 -2.05
CA LEU A 90 -3.69 2.98 -1.88
C LEU A 90 -4.83 3.90 -2.28
N ASN A 91 -5.11 4.91 -1.47
CA ASN A 91 -5.97 6.03 -1.83
C ASN A 91 -5.10 7.24 -2.10
N ILE A 92 -4.97 7.60 -3.38
CA ILE A 92 -4.13 8.71 -3.82
C ILE A 92 -5.03 9.82 -4.34
N ILE A 93 -4.93 10.98 -3.68
CA ILE A 93 -5.74 12.15 -3.99
C ILE A 93 -5.23 12.82 -5.27
N ASN A 94 -3.91 12.92 -5.46
CA ASN A 94 -3.32 13.63 -6.60
C ASN A 94 -2.18 12.85 -7.28
N LYS A 95 -2.54 12.13 -8.33
CA LYS A 95 -1.65 11.20 -9.05
C LYS A 95 -0.41 11.81 -9.70
N LYS A 96 -0.41 13.11 -10.01
CA LYS A 96 0.66 13.72 -10.82
C LYS A 96 1.91 14.06 -10.01
N ASN A 97 1.74 14.20 -8.70
CA ASN A 97 2.79 14.70 -7.82
C ASN A 97 3.30 13.64 -6.85
N THR A 98 2.55 12.56 -6.59
CA THR A 98 3.00 11.49 -5.71
C THR A 98 3.67 10.35 -6.49
N ILE A 99 4.89 9.98 -6.12
CA ILE A 99 5.50 8.69 -6.49
C ILE A 99 5.30 7.72 -5.33
N VAL A 100 4.87 6.49 -5.66
CA VAL A 100 4.74 5.40 -4.68
C VAL A 100 5.42 4.16 -5.20
N ASN A 101 6.30 3.56 -4.40
CA ASN A 101 6.91 2.26 -4.68
C ASN A 101 6.67 1.32 -3.50
N ILE A 102 6.45 0.04 -3.78
CA ILE A 102 6.17 -0.97 -2.77
C ILE A 102 7.18 -2.10 -2.94
N PHE A 103 7.81 -2.52 -1.85
CA PHE A 103 8.85 -3.56 -1.83
C PHE A 103 8.65 -4.52 -0.66
N GLY A 104 9.07 -5.78 -0.82
CA GLY A 104 9.36 -6.67 0.30
C GLY A 104 10.77 -6.41 0.87
N ILE A 105 10.94 -6.55 2.19
CA ILE A 105 12.25 -6.43 2.87
C ILE A 105 12.40 -7.54 3.91
N SER A 106 13.61 -8.07 4.05
CA SER A 106 13.96 -9.08 5.06
C SER A 106 14.31 -8.49 6.43
N ASP A 107 14.25 -9.30 7.49
CA ASP A 107 14.67 -8.97 8.86
C ASP A 107 16.11 -8.48 8.97
N THR A 108 17.02 -8.98 8.13
CA THR A 108 18.42 -8.53 8.07
C THR A 108 18.60 -7.13 7.48
N GLY A 109 17.51 -6.45 7.10
CA GLY A 109 17.55 -5.11 6.50
C GLY A 109 18.07 -5.09 5.07
N ILE A 110 18.46 -6.24 4.52
CA ILE A 110 18.76 -6.39 3.10
C ILE A 110 17.44 -6.23 2.36
N ILE A 111 17.42 -5.26 1.43
CA ILE A 111 16.38 -5.14 0.41
C ILE A 111 16.54 -6.36 -0.51
N SER A 112 15.99 -7.49 -0.08
CA SER A 112 15.78 -8.65 -0.91
C SER A 112 14.61 -8.27 -1.80
N GLU A 113 14.81 -8.05 -3.11
CA GLU A 113 13.69 -7.70 -3.99
C GLU A 113 12.69 -8.85 -4.09
N GLY A 114 11.72 -8.87 -3.18
CA GLY A 114 10.49 -9.63 -3.26
C GLY A 114 9.35 -8.75 -3.72
N ASN A 115 8.61 -9.21 -4.74
CA ASN A 115 7.42 -8.61 -5.35
C ASN A 115 7.34 -7.07 -5.31
N THR A 116 8.34 -6.42 -5.89
CA THR A 116 8.36 -4.98 -6.11
C THR A 116 7.20 -4.57 -7.02
N VAL A 117 6.42 -3.58 -6.60
CA VAL A 117 5.39 -2.93 -7.43
C VAL A 117 5.64 -1.43 -7.46
N LEU A 118 5.96 -0.94 -8.65
CA LEU A 118 6.08 0.49 -8.92
C LEU A 118 4.69 1.08 -9.16
N TYR A 119 4.53 2.37 -8.89
CA TYR A 119 3.26 3.09 -9.08
C TYR A 119 2.54 2.78 -10.42
N ARG A 120 3.30 2.77 -11.52
CA ARG A 120 2.75 2.53 -12.88
C ARG A 120 2.19 1.12 -13.09
N GLN A 121 2.53 0.17 -12.22
CA GLN A 121 2.06 -1.21 -12.24
C GLN A 121 0.82 -1.43 -11.35
N LEU A 122 0.40 -0.41 -10.61
CA LEU A 122 -0.80 -0.49 -9.78
C LEU A 122 -2.06 -0.59 -10.64
N VAL A 123 -2.97 -1.47 -10.22
CA VAL A 123 -4.28 -1.67 -10.84
C VAL A 123 -5.27 -0.65 -10.27
N PRO A 124 -5.97 0.13 -11.12
CA PRO A 124 -7.03 1.02 -10.63
C PRO A 124 -8.21 0.19 -10.12
N LEU A 125 -8.67 0.49 -8.91
CA LEU A 125 -9.95 -0.03 -8.44
C LEU A 125 -11.07 0.83 -9.06
N ALA A 126 -11.97 0.19 -9.79
CA ALA A 126 -13.15 0.88 -10.32
C ALA A 126 -14.00 1.36 -9.14
N TYR A 127 -14.07 2.67 -8.95
CA TYR A 127 -15.05 3.28 -8.07
C TYR A 127 -16.39 3.25 -8.79
N ARG A 128 -17.22 2.23 -8.51
CA ARG A 128 -18.64 2.27 -8.87
C ARG A 128 -19.35 3.08 -7.80
N ASP A 129 -19.76 4.30 -8.14
CA ASP A 129 -20.79 5.00 -7.41
C ASP A 129 -22.06 4.13 -7.41
N TYR A 130 -22.36 3.47 -6.29
CA TYR A 130 -23.58 2.70 -6.09
C TYR A 130 -24.84 3.57 -5.93
N ASN A 131 -24.79 4.85 -6.30
CA ASN A 131 -25.87 5.82 -6.18
C ASN A 131 -26.33 6.40 -7.54
N SER A 132 -26.47 5.54 -8.55
CA SER A 132 -27.32 5.88 -9.71
C SER A 132 -28.38 4.80 -9.87
N SER A 133 -29.41 4.90 -9.02
CA SER A 133 -30.68 4.21 -9.19
C SER A 133 -31.43 4.81 -10.40
N PHE A 134 -32.10 3.94 -11.14
CA PHE A 134 -33.02 4.21 -12.25
C PHE A 134 -34.05 5.31 -11.96
#